data_AF-A0A844YF28-F1
#
_entry.id   AF-A0A844YF28-F1
#
_cell.length_a   1.000
_cell.length_b   1.000
_cell.length_c   1.000
_cell.angle_alpha   90.00
_cell.angle_beta   90.00
_cell.angle_gamma   90.00
#
_symmetry.space_group_name_H-M   'P 1'
#
loop_
_entity.id
_entity.type
_entity.pdbx_description
1 polymer ?
#
loop_
_entity_poly.entity_id
_entity_poly.type
_entity_poly.pdbx_seq_one_letter_code
_entity_poly.pdbx_strand_id
1 'polypeptide(L)'
;MPFDVELAALRTGDGVQAIFRQTEGGTKYSAERLWVLIERIENDIVFGLLDNDPADMTLIEAGMPVAVPLTHVISTAFSEANPRPETPNRPNFWNRCMVDACVVEGRSHADYLYREEPDMRRDGDEYEDSGWRIRGTDAAIAEDQQRDDAPLYIAIGKVLNADDRWLHLIDSPVGSAFQWDAQTQDYVELD
;
A
#
# COMPACT_ATOMS: atom_id res chain seq x y z
N MET A 1 -5.12 -2.18 4.72
CA MET A 1 -5.95 -3.23 5.34
C MET A 1 -6.68 -2.68 6.56
N PRO A 2 -7.87 -3.19 6.91
CA PRO A 2 -8.56 -2.88 8.17
C PRO A 2 -7.71 -3.31 9.38
N PHE A 3 -7.89 -2.64 10.52
CA PHE A 3 -7.32 -3.13 11.78
C PHE A 3 -8.14 -4.31 12.32
N ASP A 4 -7.54 -5.16 13.15
CA ASP A 4 -8.24 -6.28 13.80
C ASP A 4 -9.47 -5.81 14.59
N VAL A 5 -9.39 -4.63 15.22
CA VAL A 5 -10.52 -4.02 15.93
C VAL A 5 -11.67 -3.63 15.01
N GLU A 6 -11.38 -3.21 13.77
CA GLU A 6 -12.41 -2.93 12.77
C GLU A 6 -13.07 -4.23 12.32
N LEU A 7 -12.28 -5.27 12.02
CA LEU A 7 -12.80 -6.57 11.60
C LEU A 7 -13.67 -7.23 12.67
N ALA A 8 -13.25 -7.16 13.93
CA ALA A 8 -14.01 -7.72 15.06
C ALA A 8 -15.32 -6.96 15.36
N ALA A 9 -15.44 -5.71 14.92
CA ALA A 9 -16.63 -4.88 15.14
C ALA A 9 -17.66 -4.99 14.01
N LEU A 10 -17.33 -5.64 12.89
CA LEU A 10 -18.23 -5.82 11.77
C LEU A 10 -19.47 -6.64 12.16
N ARG A 11 -20.63 -6.24 11.63
CA ARG A 11 -21.87 -6.97 11.82
C ARG A 11 -22.79 -6.85 10.59
N THR A 12 -23.91 -7.57 10.63
CA THR A 12 -24.96 -7.47 9.61
C THR A 12 -25.36 -6.02 9.33
N GLY A 13 -25.44 -5.66 8.05
CA GLY A 13 -25.76 -4.32 7.57
C GLY A 13 -24.55 -3.41 7.35
N ASP A 14 -23.36 -3.79 7.80
CA ASP A 14 -22.11 -3.14 7.42
C ASP A 14 -21.63 -3.62 6.04
N GLY A 15 -20.59 -3.00 5.51
CA GLY A 15 -19.97 -3.35 4.25
C GLY A 15 -18.50 -3.76 4.40
N VAL A 16 -18.06 -4.73 3.61
CA VAL A 16 -16.64 -5.03 3.40
C VAL A 16 -16.29 -4.88 1.94
N GLN A 17 -15.05 -4.46 1.65
CA GLN A 17 -14.53 -4.49 0.29
C GLN A 17 -13.52 -5.62 0.16
N ALA A 18 -13.58 -6.35 -0.95
CA ALA A 18 -12.63 -7.41 -1.28
C ALA A 18 -12.22 -7.34 -2.76
N ILE A 19 -11.14 -8.05 -3.10
CA ILE A 19 -10.64 -8.16 -4.47
C ILE A 19 -11.21 -9.44 -5.08
N PHE A 20 -11.98 -9.30 -6.16
CA PHE A 20 -12.52 -10.40 -6.93
C PHE A 20 -11.72 -10.58 -8.22
N ARG A 21 -11.60 -11.83 -8.66
CA ARG A 21 -10.98 -12.19 -9.92
C ARG A 21 -11.89 -13.15 -10.66
N GLN A 22 -12.17 -12.84 -11.93
CA GLN A 22 -12.83 -13.77 -12.81
C GLN A 22 -11.80 -14.79 -13.35
N THR A 23 -12.07 -16.08 -13.16
CA THR A 23 -11.17 -17.17 -13.57
C THR A 23 -11.53 -17.77 -14.93
N GLU A 24 -12.71 -17.43 -15.46
CA GLU A 24 -13.24 -17.93 -16.73
C GLU A 24 -13.73 -16.79 -17.61
N GLY A 25 -13.45 -16.84 -18.91
CA GLY A 25 -13.69 -15.71 -19.79
C GLY A 25 -12.60 -14.64 -19.68
N GLY A 26 -12.44 -13.85 -20.73
CA GLY A 26 -11.43 -12.79 -20.78
C GLY A 26 -11.96 -11.50 -20.17
N THR A 27 -11.15 -10.85 -19.34
CA THR A 27 -11.37 -9.51 -18.82
C THR A 27 -10.19 -8.62 -19.23
N LYS A 28 -10.47 -7.34 -19.48
CA LYS A 28 -9.48 -6.26 -19.59
C LYS A 28 -8.73 -6.06 -18.28
N TYR A 29 -9.41 -6.15 -17.13
CA TYR A 29 -8.79 -5.99 -15.82
C TYR A 29 -8.58 -7.36 -15.15
N SER A 30 -7.42 -7.58 -14.54
CA SER A 30 -7.09 -8.87 -13.92
C SER A 30 -7.88 -9.15 -12.63
N ALA A 31 -8.33 -8.10 -11.95
CA ALA A 31 -9.13 -8.16 -10.74
C ALA A 31 -9.82 -6.82 -10.49
N GLU A 32 -10.88 -6.82 -9.68
CA GLU A 32 -11.65 -5.64 -9.34
C GLU A 32 -11.97 -5.61 -7.85
N ARG A 33 -12.12 -4.40 -7.28
CA ARG A 33 -12.50 -4.22 -5.88
C ARG A 33 -14.01 -4.02 -5.79
N LEU A 34 -14.70 -4.92 -5.12
CA LEU A 34 -16.15 -4.88 -4.98
C LEU A 34 -16.55 -4.80 -3.51
N TRP A 35 -17.62 -4.06 -3.24
CA TRP A 35 -18.26 -4.00 -1.94
C TRP A 35 -19.21 -5.18 -1.76
N VAL A 36 -19.29 -5.67 -0.53
CA VAL A 36 -20.16 -6.73 -0.07
C VAL A 36 -20.93 -6.22 1.13
N LEU A 37 -22.25 -6.16 1.03
CA LEU A 37 -23.14 -5.91 2.16
C LEU A 37 -23.22 -7.17 3.02
N ILE A 38 -22.85 -7.06 4.29
CA ILE A 38 -22.77 -8.19 5.21
C ILE A 38 -24.18 -8.61 5.61
N GLU A 39 -24.53 -9.87 5.34
CA GLU A 39 -25.74 -10.50 5.88
C GLU A 39 -25.43 -11.24 7.18
N ARG A 40 -24.29 -11.95 7.23
CA ARG A 40 -23.79 -12.61 8.44
C ARG A 40 -22.28 -12.85 8.38
N ILE A 41 -21.68 -13.12 9.53
CA ILE A 41 -20.28 -13.53 9.66
C ILE A 41 -20.23 -14.83 10.47
N GLU A 42 -19.63 -15.88 9.91
CA GLU A 42 -19.54 -17.21 10.53
C GLU A 42 -18.16 -17.81 10.24
N ASN A 43 -17.46 -18.31 11.27
CA ASN A 43 -16.14 -18.94 11.14
C ASN A 43 -15.14 -18.11 10.31
N ASP A 44 -15.02 -16.81 10.62
CA ASP A 44 -14.17 -15.85 9.91
C ASP A 44 -14.49 -15.68 8.41
N ILE A 45 -15.71 -16.01 7.99
CA ILE A 45 -16.20 -15.79 6.63
C ILE A 45 -17.40 -14.84 6.67
N VAL A 46 -17.30 -13.76 5.90
CA VAL A 46 -18.40 -12.86 5.58
C VAL A 46 -19.27 -13.52 4.52
N PHE A 47 -20.55 -13.68 4.81
CA PHE A 47 -21.57 -14.03 3.82
C PHE A 47 -22.44 -12.81 3.58
N GLY A 48 -22.59 -12.42 2.31
CA GLY A 48 -23.28 -11.20 1.95
C GLY A 48 -23.60 -11.11 0.48
N LEU A 49 -24.07 -9.93 0.06
CA LEU A 49 -24.43 -9.64 -1.32
C LEU A 49 -23.47 -8.59 -1.90
N LEU A 50 -23.09 -8.73 -3.17
CA LEU A 50 -22.37 -7.66 -3.87
C LEU A 50 -23.20 -6.36 -3.87
N ASP A 51 -22.58 -5.24 -3.51
CA ASP A 51 -23.25 -3.94 -3.38
C ASP A 51 -22.96 -3.00 -4.58
N ASN A 52 -22.15 -3.47 -5.54
CA ASN A 52 -21.90 -2.74 -6.78
C ASN A 52 -21.58 -3.70 -7.93
N ASP A 53 -21.89 -3.26 -9.14
CA ASP A 53 -21.50 -3.99 -10.36
C ASP A 53 -19.99 -3.89 -10.59
N PRO A 54 -19.36 -4.97 -11.08
CA PRO A 54 -18.02 -4.88 -11.64
C PRO A 54 -18.04 -4.06 -12.94
N ALA A 55 -16.90 -3.45 -13.28
CA ALA A 55 -16.72 -2.72 -14.52
C ALA A 55 -16.60 -3.64 -15.75
N ASP A 56 -16.03 -4.84 -15.58
CA ASP A 56 -15.64 -5.69 -16.71
C ASP A 56 -15.73 -7.21 -16.44
N MET A 57 -16.10 -7.63 -15.23
CA MET A 57 -16.47 -9.03 -14.96
C MET A 57 -17.92 -9.28 -15.38
N THR A 58 -18.14 -10.27 -16.24
CA THR A 58 -19.46 -10.56 -16.82
C THR A 58 -20.21 -11.68 -16.09
N LEU A 59 -19.54 -12.39 -15.17
CA LEU A 59 -20.11 -13.54 -14.46
C LEU A 59 -20.68 -13.20 -13.08
N ILE A 60 -20.49 -11.96 -12.62
CA ILE A 60 -20.99 -11.46 -11.34
C ILE A 60 -21.62 -10.10 -11.52
N GLU A 61 -22.61 -9.77 -10.70
CA GLU A 61 -23.33 -8.50 -10.70
C GLU A 61 -23.78 -8.13 -9.28
N ALA A 62 -24.17 -6.88 -9.08
CA ALA A 62 -24.74 -6.41 -7.81
C ALA A 62 -25.93 -7.30 -7.39
N GLY A 63 -26.03 -7.56 -6.09
CA GLY A 63 -27.05 -8.41 -5.49
C GLY A 63 -26.72 -9.91 -5.48
N MET A 64 -25.63 -10.35 -6.14
CA MET A 64 -25.22 -11.75 -6.09
C MET A 64 -24.64 -12.13 -4.72
N PRO A 65 -24.96 -13.33 -4.19
CA PRO A 65 -24.41 -13.81 -2.94
C PRO A 65 -22.95 -14.21 -3.08
N VAL A 66 -22.13 -13.82 -2.11
CA VAL A 66 -20.70 -14.12 -2.05
C VAL A 66 -20.29 -14.52 -0.63
N ALA A 67 -19.20 -15.27 -0.55
CA ALA A 67 -18.53 -15.63 0.69
C ALA A 67 -17.08 -15.13 0.63
N VAL A 68 -16.69 -14.30 1.60
CA VAL A 68 -15.38 -13.65 1.64
C VAL A 68 -14.73 -13.93 3.00
N PRO A 69 -13.57 -14.61 3.06
CA PRO A 69 -12.82 -14.73 4.30
C PRO A 69 -12.42 -13.36 4.84
N LEU A 70 -12.47 -13.14 6.16
CA LEU A 70 -12.07 -11.88 6.78
C LEU A 70 -10.63 -11.49 6.43
N THR A 71 -9.75 -12.47 6.20
CA THR A 71 -8.36 -12.27 5.75
C THR A 71 -8.25 -11.64 4.36
N HIS A 72 -9.32 -11.64 3.56
CA HIS A 72 -9.39 -11.05 2.22
C HIS A 72 -10.06 -9.67 2.21
N VAL A 73 -10.52 -9.19 3.37
CA VAL A 73 -11.16 -7.87 3.49
C VAL A 73 -10.10 -6.78 3.45
N ILE A 74 -10.20 -5.89 2.47
CA ILE A 74 -9.24 -4.80 2.25
C ILE A 74 -9.74 -3.45 2.78
N SER A 75 -11.05 -3.30 2.99
CA SER A 75 -11.69 -2.09 3.52
C SER A 75 -13.01 -2.43 4.21
N THR A 76 -13.47 -1.55 5.09
CA THR A 76 -14.70 -1.68 5.86
C THR A 76 -15.53 -0.40 5.79
N ALA A 77 -16.85 -0.55 5.66
CA ALA A 77 -17.84 0.50 5.75
C ALA A 77 -18.80 0.17 6.89
N PHE A 78 -18.96 1.09 7.83
CA PHE A 78 -19.78 0.90 9.01
C PHE A 78 -21.13 1.59 8.81
N SER A 79 -22.22 0.88 9.09
CA SER A 79 -23.56 1.44 9.04
C SER A 79 -23.75 2.51 10.12
N GLU A 80 -24.70 3.43 9.94
CA GLU A 80 -24.99 4.46 10.95
C GLU A 80 -25.38 3.86 12.30
N ALA A 81 -26.01 2.69 12.29
CA ALA A 81 -26.37 1.97 13.50
C ALA A 81 -25.15 1.35 14.21
N ASN A 82 -24.04 1.12 13.51
CA ASN A 82 -22.81 0.53 14.02
C ASN A 82 -21.66 1.53 13.95
N PRO A 83 -21.50 2.45 14.91
CA PRO A 83 -20.41 3.42 14.83
C PRO A 83 -19.06 2.71 14.74
N ARG A 84 -18.21 3.20 13.82
CA ARG A 84 -16.86 2.67 13.61
C ARG A 84 -16.08 2.70 14.95
N PRO A 85 -15.38 1.63 15.34
CA PRO A 85 -14.55 1.63 16.53
C PRO A 85 -13.40 2.65 16.40
N GLU A 86 -12.89 3.11 17.54
CA GLU A 86 -11.65 3.87 17.54
C GLU A 86 -10.50 2.98 17.06
N THR A 87 -9.73 3.50 16.12
CA THR A 87 -8.57 2.82 15.56
C THR A 87 -7.30 3.62 15.82
N PRO A 88 -6.13 2.95 15.86
CA PRO A 88 -4.87 3.67 15.76
C PRO A 88 -4.86 4.59 14.53
N ASN A 89 -4.14 5.70 14.64
CA ASN A 89 -3.96 6.58 13.48
C ASN A 89 -3.23 5.80 12.38
N ARG A 90 -3.77 5.80 11.16
CA ARG A 90 -3.07 5.21 10.02
C ARG A 90 -1.95 6.19 9.64
N PRO A 91 -0.67 5.79 9.69
CA PRO A 91 0.39 6.69 9.30
C PRO A 91 0.17 7.11 7.85
N ASN A 92 0.21 8.41 7.62
CA ASN A 92 0.26 8.94 6.27
C ASN A 92 1.72 9.20 5.93
N PHE A 93 2.12 8.87 4.71
CA PHE A 93 3.52 8.98 4.27
C PHE A 93 3.66 10.10 3.24
N TRP A 94 3.17 11.29 3.60
CA TRP A 94 3.16 12.46 2.72
C TRP A 94 4.48 13.24 2.73
N ASN A 95 5.27 13.13 3.80
CA ASN A 95 6.63 13.68 3.85
C ASN A 95 7.43 13.23 2.62
N ARG A 96 8.25 14.15 2.13
CA ARG A 96 9.01 13.98 0.89
C ARG A 96 10.33 13.27 1.16
N CYS A 97 10.86 12.63 0.14
CA CYS A 97 12.18 12.02 0.14
C CYS A 97 12.81 12.19 -1.24
N MET A 98 14.13 12.07 -1.31
CA MET A 98 14.82 11.91 -2.58
C MET A 98 14.95 10.43 -2.90
N VAL A 99 14.65 10.06 -4.14
CA VAL A 99 14.69 8.67 -4.60
C VAL A 99 15.16 8.56 -6.04
N ASP A 100 15.98 7.57 -6.38
CA ASP A 100 16.34 7.28 -7.77
C ASP A 100 15.11 6.80 -8.56
N ALA A 101 14.98 7.24 -9.83
CA ALA A 101 13.80 6.97 -10.65
C ALA A 101 13.56 5.46 -10.84
N CYS A 102 14.63 4.67 -11.01
CA CYS A 102 14.55 3.23 -11.16
C CYS A 102 13.81 2.50 -10.03
N VAL A 103 13.83 3.02 -8.80
CA VAL A 103 13.10 2.43 -7.65
C VAL A 103 11.60 2.61 -7.85
N VAL A 104 11.17 3.83 -8.19
CA VAL A 104 9.75 4.18 -8.35
C VAL A 104 9.14 3.51 -9.59
N GLU A 105 9.96 3.31 -10.63
CA GLU A 105 9.55 2.61 -11.84
C GLU A 105 9.58 1.08 -11.72
N GLY A 106 10.04 0.54 -10.58
CA GLY A 106 10.12 -0.90 -10.34
C GLY A 106 11.22 -1.62 -11.12
N ARG A 107 12.20 -0.87 -11.67
CA ARG A 107 13.41 -1.43 -12.29
C ARG A 107 14.43 -1.87 -11.25
N SER A 108 14.38 -1.27 -10.07
CA SER A 108 15.20 -1.62 -8.91
C SER A 108 14.36 -1.68 -7.65
N HIS A 109 14.79 -2.48 -6.68
CA HIS A 109 14.40 -2.28 -5.29
C HIS A 109 15.23 -1.12 -4.70
N ALA A 110 14.82 -0.62 -3.53
CA ALA A 110 15.65 0.25 -2.71
C ALA A 110 16.85 -0.56 -2.21
N ASP A 111 18.03 -0.30 -2.76
CA ASP A 111 19.25 -1.06 -2.47
C ASP A 111 20.04 -0.42 -1.32
N TYR A 112 20.11 0.90 -1.32
CA TYR A 112 20.78 1.68 -0.28
C TYR A 112 19.89 2.82 0.21
N LEU A 113 19.73 2.91 1.52
CA LEU A 113 18.89 3.88 2.21
C LEU A 113 19.74 4.65 3.20
N TYR A 114 19.58 5.96 3.27
CA TYR A 114 20.17 6.73 4.35
C TYR A 114 19.31 7.94 4.67
N ARG A 115 19.45 8.42 5.90
CA ARG A 115 18.65 9.55 6.40
C ARG A 115 19.56 10.70 6.80
N GLU A 116 19.41 11.81 6.12
CA GLU A 116 20.15 13.05 6.38
C GLU A 116 19.27 14.09 7.09
N GLU A 117 19.88 15.17 7.54
CA GLU A 117 19.12 16.34 8.01
C GLU A 117 18.25 16.87 6.86
N PRO A 118 16.93 17.07 7.08
CA PRO A 118 16.06 17.64 6.06
C PRO A 118 16.53 19.02 5.57
N ASP A 119 16.87 19.13 4.29
CA ASP A 119 17.43 20.36 3.71
C ASP A 119 16.74 20.80 2.40
N MET A 120 15.78 20.01 1.90
CA MET A 120 15.16 20.24 0.59
C MET A 120 13.82 20.98 0.62
N ARG A 121 13.35 21.46 1.78
CA ARG A 121 12.08 22.19 1.88
C ARG A 121 12.11 23.48 1.06
N ARG A 122 11.09 23.67 0.20
CA ARG A 122 10.92 24.88 -0.62
C ARG A 122 9.71 25.70 -0.17
N ASP A 123 9.72 26.99 -0.50
CA ASP A 123 8.56 27.86 -0.27
C ASP A 123 7.36 27.36 -1.10
N GLY A 124 6.23 27.15 -0.43
CA GLY A 124 5.05 26.52 -1.01
C GLY A 124 4.97 24.99 -0.91
N ASP A 125 5.94 24.30 -0.30
CA ASP A 125 5.83 22.86 -0.05
C ASP A 125 4.78 22.58 1.04
N GLU A 126 3.76 21.79 0.69
CA GLU A 126 2.73 21.31 1.62
C GLU A 126 3.29 20.30 2.64
N TYR A 127 4.31 19.52 2.25
CA TYR A 127 4.89 18.45 3.05
C TYR A 127 6.41 18.57 3.10
N GLU A 128 6.97 18.33 4.28
CA GLU A 128 8.39 18.53 4.58
C GLU A 128 9.27 17.40 4.02
N ASP A 129 10.54 17.71 3.75
CA ASP A 129 11.57 16.69 3.52
C ASP A 129 11.72 15.83 4.79
N SER A 130 11.68 14.52 4.63
CA SER A 130 11.85 13.56 5.70
C SER A 130 13.31 13.30 6.08
N GLY A 131 14.23 13.72 5.20
CA GLY A 131 15.64 13.38 5.26
C GLY A 131 15.99 12.06 4.56
N TRP A 132 15.00 11.25 4.18
CA TRP A 132 15.27 9.99 3.49
C TRP A 132 15.86 10.22 2.09
N ARG A 133 16.89 9.45 1.79
CA ARG A 133 17.58 9.35 0.51
C ARG A 133 17.58 7.87 0.12
N ILE A 134 16.97 7.55 -1.00
CA ILE A 134 16.65 6.17 -1.40
C ILE A 134 17.30 5.90 -2.75
N ARG A 135 18.20 4.93 -2.80
CA ARG A 135 18.99 4.63 -3.98
C ARG A 135 18.64 3.25 -4.53
N GLY A 136 18.63 3.15 -5.86
CA GLY A 136 18.55 1.86 -6.54
C GLY A 136 19.89 1.13 -6.53
N THR A 137 19.94 -0.04 -7.16
CA THR A 137 21.20 -0.73 -7.44
C THR A 137 22.07 0.08 -8.41
N ASP A 138 23.39 -0.03 -8.31
CA ASP A 138 24.34 0.65 -9.21
C ASP A 138 24.03 0.42 -10.70
N ALA A 139 23.62 -0.79 -11.07
CA ALA A 139 23.27 -1.13 -12.44
C ALA A 139 22.03 -0.37 -12.94
N ALA A 140 21.00 -0.26 -12.10
CA ALA A 140 19.77 0.45 -12.46
C ALA A 140 19.98 1.97 -12.47
N ILE A 141 20.80 2.51 -11.57
CA ILE A 141 21.20 3.93 -11.58
C ILE A 141 21.98 4.26 -12.85
N ALA A 142 22.87 3.37 -13.30
CA ALA A 142 23.57 3.56 -14.56
C ALA A 142 22.62 3.56 -15.77
N GLU A 143 21.52 2.79 -15.72
CA GLU A 143 20.46 2.85 -16.72
C GLU A 143 19.69 4.18 -16.68
N ASP A 144 19.32 4.66 -15.48
CA ASP A 144 18.67 5.98 -15.30
C ASP A 144 19.53 7.09 -15.95
N GLN A 145 20.85 7.07 -15.72
CA GLN A 145 21.78 8.03 -16.32
C GLN A 145 21.82 7.96 -17.86
N GLN A 146 21.76 6.77 -18.45
CA GLN A 146 21.73 6.62 -19.91
C GLN A 146 20.43 7.18 -20.52
N ARG A 147 19.37 7.23 -19.73
CA ARG A 147 18.05 7.72 -20.12
C ARG A 147 17.80 9.18 -19.77
N ASP A 148 18.76 9.83 -19.09
CA ASP A 148 18.61 11.17 -18.53
C ASP A 148 17.46 11.26 -17.50
N ASP A 149 17.18 10.15 -16.82
CA ASP A 149 16.18 10.08 -15.75
C ASP A 149 16.81 10.61 -14.44
N ALA A 150 16.35 11.77 -13.98
CA ALA A 150 16.86 12.40 -12.75
C ALA A 150 16.21 11.81 -11.47
N PRO A 151 16.91 11.83 -10.32
CA PRO A 151 16.30 11.52 -9.03
C PRO A 151 15.08 12.39 -8.73
N LEU A 152 14.11 11.81 -8.03
CA LEU A 152 12.79 12.38 -7.79
C LEU A 152 12.66 12.86 -6.35
N TYR A 153 11.99 14.00 -6.15
CA TYR A 153 11.57 14.49 -4.84
C TYR A 153 10.06 14.26 -4.66
N ILE A 154 9.68 13.17 -4.01
CA ILE A 154 8.29 12.69 -3.96
C ILE A 154 7.89 12.23 -2.55
N ALA A 155 6.59 12.09 -2.32
CA ALA A 155 6.07 11.55 -1.06
C ALA A 155 6.58 10.12 -0.83
N ILE A 156 7.01 9.81 0.39
CA ILE A 156 7.48 8.47 0.77
C ILE A 156 6.45 7.39 0.42
N GLY A 157 5.16 7.67 0.62
CA GLY A 157 4.09 6.73 0.27
C GLY A 157 4.10 6.31 -1.21
N LYS A 158 4.58 7.17 -2.12
CA LYS A 158 4.73 6.81 -3.53
C LYS A 158 5.89 5.83 -3.75
N VAL A 159 6.97 5.95 -2.96
CA VAL A 159 8.08 5.00 -2.97
C VAL A 159 7.65 3.67 -2.36
N LEU A 160 6.98 3.69 -1.21
CA LEU A 160 6.46 2.48 -0.55
C LEU A 160 5.47 1.71 -1.43
N ASN A 161 4.69 2.40 -2.27
CA ASN A 161 3.83 1.73 -3.25
C ASN A 161 4.61 0.96 -4.34
N ALA A 162 5.86 1.35 -4.62
CA ALA A 162 6.74 0.67 -5.56
C ALA A 162 7.60 -0.41 -4.88
N ASP A 163 8.12 -0.13 -3.69
CA ASP A 163 8.90 -1.05 -2.86
C ASP A 163 8.73 -0.74 -1.36
N ASP A 164 8.03 -1.61 -0.64
CA ASP A 164 7.67 -1.47 0.78
C ASP A 164 8.58 -2.25 1.73
N ARG A 165 9.61 -2.94 1.21
CA ARG A 165 10.50 -3.81 2.00
C ARG A 165 11.15 -3.12 3.20
N TRP A 166 11.38 -1.82 3.11
CA TRP A 166 12.04 -1.00 4.13
C TRP A 166 11.07 -0.26 5.06
N LEU A 167 9.75 -0.52 4.95
CA LEU A 167 8.73 0.15 5.78
C LEU A 167 9.04 0.05 7.29
N HIS A 168 9.63 -1.06 7.72
CA HIS A 168 10.00 -1.28 9.12
C HIS A 168 11.12 -0.36 9.61
N LEU A 169 11.86 0.30 8.71
CA LEU A 169 12.92 1.26 9.00
C LEU A 169 12.44 2.71 8.99
N ILE A 170 11.18 2.98 8.65
CA ILE A 170 10.70 4.32 8.31
C ILE A 170 10.94 5.38 9.41
N ASP A 171 10.93 4.95 10.67
CA ASP A 171 11.11 5.77 11.85
C ASP A 171 12.57 5.85 12.34
N SER A 172 13.52 5.27 11.59
CA SER A 172 14.96 5.30 11.94
C SER A 172 15.48 6.74 12.01
N PRO A 173 16.37 7.07 12.97
CA PRO A 173 16.80 8.44 13.19
C PRO A 173 17.62 9.02 12.03
N VAL A 174 17.73 10.34 11.99
CA VAL A 174 18.71 11.02 11.12
C VAL A 174 20.11 10.51 11.46
N GLY A 175 20.93 10.29 10.44
CA GLY A 175 22.25 9.67 10.53
C GLY A 175 22.26 8.17 10.25
N SER A 176 21.10 7.51 10.17
CA SER A 176 21.04 6.08 9.87
C SER A 176 21.35 5.80 8.40
N ALA A 177 21.99 4.68 8.11
CA ALA A 177 22.23 4.17 6.77
C ALA A 177 22.04 2.65 6.74
N PHE A 178 21.52 2.13 5.64
CA PHE A 178 21.16 0.73 5.49
C PHE A 178 21.45 0.23 4.08
N GLN A 179 22.03 -0.96 3.97
CA GLN A 179 22.27 -1.65 2.71
C GLN A 179 21.42 -2.91 2.65
N TRP A 180 20.80 -3.16 1.50
CA TRP A 180 20.12 -4.42 1.24
C TRP A 180 21.11 -5.59 1.19
N ASP A 181 20.84 -6.64 1.96
CA ASP A 181 21.56 -7.90 1.92
C ASP A 181 20.70 -8.98 1.27
N ALA A 182 21.10 -9.41 0.07
CA ALA A 182 20.41 -10.44 -0.68
C ALA A 182 20.45 -11.83 -0.01
N GLN A 183 21.40 -12.10 0.91
CA GLN A 183 21.49 -13.37 1.61
C GLN A 183 20.43 -13.49 2.71
N THR A 184 20.23 -12.43 3.48
CA THR A 184 19.24 -12.37 4.55
C THR A 184 17.87 -11.93 4.03
N GLN A 185 17.81 -11.36 2.83
CA GLN A 185 16.64 -10.69 2.27
C GLN A 185 16.12 -9.58 3.19
N ASP A 186 17.06 -8.86 3.82
CA ASP A 186 16.76 -7.77 4.73
C ASP A 186 17.86 -6.70 4.68
N TYR A 187 17.64 -5.59 5.38
CA TYR A 187 18.59 -4.50 5.47
C TYR A 187 19.57 -4.69 6.63
N VAL A 188 20.83 -4.38 6.36
CA VAL A 188 21.89 -4.29 7.37
C VAL A 188 22.20 -2.82 7.60
N GLU A 189 22.14 -2.39 8.86
CA GLU A 189 22.56 -1.05 9.27
C GLU A 189 24.07 -0.87 9.06
N LEU A 190 24.46 0.25 8.47
CA LEU A 190 25.85 0.63 8.24
C LEU A 190 26.31 1.60 9.34
N ASP A 191 27.53 1.38 9.84
CA ASP A 191 28.20 2.27 10.80
C ASP A 191 28.72 3.58 10.16
#